data_AF-A0A962GPZ3-F1
#
_entry.id   AF-A0A962GPZ3-F1
#
_cell.length_a   1.000
_cell.length_b   1.000
_cell.length_c   1.000
_cell.angle_alpha   90.00
_cell.angle_beta   90.00
_cell.angle_gamma   90.00
#
_symmetry.space_group_name_H-M   'P 1'
#
loop_
_entity.id
_entity.type
_entity.pdbx_description
1 polymer ?
#
loop_
_entity_poly.entity_id
_entity_poly.type
_entity_poly.pdbx_seq_one_letter_code
_entity_poly.pdbx_strand_id
1 'polypeptide(L)'
;MQIIEQLSAMRSHGGAALTTGLSDEHIRRFAELDPRLVQAVSEAHEAWQGLLQSEAELLALDEVEQLRQIQAGYVNFYADDAVNPYVALAARGPWIITLKGAVVHDNGGYGMLG
;
A
#
# COMPACT_ATOMS: atom_id res chain seq x y z
N MET A 1 10.54 17.30 1.39
CA MET A 1 10.48 16.10 0.53
C MET A 1 9.04 15.62 0.53
N GLN A 2 8.32 15.80 -0.59
CA GLN A 2 6.88 15.52 -0.67
C GLN A 2 6.49 14.05 -0.39
N ILE A 3 7.41 13.10 -0.62
CA ILE A 3 7.13 11.66 -0.49
C ILE A 3 6.67 11.25 0.93
N ILE A 4 7.30 11.76 1.98
CA ILE A 4 6.94 11.41 3.38
C ILE A 4 5.62 12.06 3.77
N GLU A 5 5.34 13.27 3.27
CA GLU A 5 4.08 13.97 3.53
C GLU A 5 2.90 13.21 2.89
N GLN A 6 3.06 12.76 1.64
CA GLN A 6 2.07 11.93 0.93
C GLN A 6 1.79 10.62 1.68
N LEU A 7 2.84 9.91 2.09
CA LEU A 7 2.71 8.66 2.85
C LEU A 7 2.09 8.88 4.23
N SER A 8 2.47 9.96 4.92
CA SER A 8 1.90 10.31 6.23
C SER A 8 0.39 10.58 6.14
N ALA A 9 -0.06 11.27 5.09
CA ALA A 9 -1.49 11.48 4.84
C ALA A 9 -2.26 10.16 4.70
N MET A 10 -1.70 9.19 3.97
CA MET A 10 -2.31 7.86 3.81
C MET A 10 -2.29 7.05 5.12
N ARG A 11 -1.15 7.04 5.83
CA ARG A 11 -0.94 6.28 7.08
C ARG A 11 -1.78 6.78 8.25
N SER A 12 -2.08 8.08 8.26
CA SER A 12 -2.90 8.70 9.32
C SER A 12 -4.41 8.58 9.07
N HIS A 13 -4.82 7.91 7.99
CA HIS A 13 -6.22 7.81 7.60
C HIS A 13 -6.86 6.44 7.90
N GLY A 14 -8.02 6.50 8.55
CA GLY A 14 -8.83 5.35 8.89
C GLY A 14 -8.26 4.52 10.03
N GLY A 15 -8.65 3.24 10.04
CA GLY A 15 -8.31 2.28 11.08
C GLY A 15 -6.88 1.75 11.05
N ALA A 16 -6.58 0.82 11.96
CA ALA A 16 -5.28 0.22 12.19
C ALA A 16 -4.70 -0.48 10.94
N ALA A 17 -3.39 -0.31 10.73
CA ALA A 17 -2.63 -1.04 9.73
C ALA A 17 -2.04 -2.32 10.34
N LEU A 18 -2.04 -3.41 9.57
CA LEU A 18 -1.38 -4.68 9.89
C LEU A 18 0.01 -4.74 9.25
N THR A 19 0.12 -4.24 8.02
CA THR A 19 1.34 -4.30 7.22
C THR A 19 2.35 -3.24 7.66
N THR A 20 3.51 -3.71 8.13
CA THR A 20 4.66 -2.84 8.44
C THR A 20 5.58 -2.74 7.24
N GLY A 21 5.70 -1.54 6.65
CA GLY A 21 6.62 -1.26 5.54
C GLY A 21 8.00 -0.76 5.99
N LEU A 22 8.79 -0.30 5.02
CA LEU A 22 10.07 0.36 5.26
C LEU A 22 9.93 1.61 6.15
N SER A 23 10.94 1.88 6.97
CA SER A 23 11.01 3.09 7.77
C SER A 23 11.22 4.34 6.89
N ASP A 24 10.80 5.51 7.38
CA ASP A 24 11.00 6.78 6.68
C ASP A 24 12.47 7.07 6.37
N GLU A 25 13.39 6.62 7.22
CA GLU A 25 14.83 6.72 6.96
C GLU A 25 15.22 5.97 5.69
N HIS A 26 14.82 4.70 5.58
CA HIS A 26 15.08 3.89 4.39
C HIS A 26 14.38 4.44 3.17
N ILE A 27 13.12 4.87 3.30
CA ILE A 27 12.35 5.46 2.19
C ILE A 27 13.06 6.71 1.65
N ARG A 28 13.55 7.60 2.53
CA ARG A 28 14.29 8.80 2.08
C ARG A 28 15.55 8.41 1.33
N ARG A 29 16.33 7.49 1.88
CA ARG A 29 17.56 7.01 1.24
C ARG A 29 17.30 6.37 -0.12
N PHE A 30 16.29 5.51 -0.23
CA PHE A 30 15.97 4.85 -1.51
C PHE A 30 15.34 5.79 -2.52
N ALA A 31 14.60 6.81 -2.10
CA ALA A 31 14.02 7.81 -3.00
C ALA A 31 15.10 8.63 -3.74
N GLU A 32 16.29 8.79 -3.14
CA GLU A 32 17.45 9.41 -3.79
C GLU A 32 18.12 8.48 -4.82
N LEU A 33 18.00 7.16 -4.63
CA LEU A 33 18.69 6.14 -5.44
C LEU A 33 17.83 5.59 -6.58
N ASP A 34 16.52 5.53 -6.38
CA ASP A 34 15.58 4.98 -7.35
C ASP A 34 14.36 5.89 -7.53
N PRO A 35 14.27 6.64 -8.66
CA PRO A 35 13.15 7.54 -8.92
C PRO A 35 11.81 6.80 -9.06
N ARG A 36 11.82 5.48 -9.30
CA ARG A 36 10.60 4.67 -9.37
C ARG A 36 9.86 4.61 -8.04
N LEU A 37 10.56 4.70 -6.91
CA LEU A 37 9.92 4.78 -5.59
C LEU A 37 9.10 6.07 -5.47
N VAL A 38 9.66 7.20 -5.90
CA VAL A 38 8.95 8.50 -5.87
C VAL A 38 7.72 8.44 -6.77
N GLN A 39 7.84 7.85 -7.97
CA GLN A 39 6.73 7.66 -8.90
C GLN A 39 5.62 6.79 -8.29
N ALA A 40 5.98 5.64 -7.71
CA ALA A 40 5.01 4.74 -7.08
C ALA A 40 4.24 5.43 -5.94
N VAL A 41 4.91 6.20 -5.08
CA VAL A 41 4.24 6.95 -4.01
C VAL A 41 3.31 8.03 -4.57
N SER A 42 3.74 8.77 -5.59
CA SER A 42 2.90 9.81 -6.19
C SER A 42 1.63 9.22 -6.81
N GLU A 43 1.77 8.12 -7.57
CA GLU A 43 0.63 7.42 -8.19
C GLU A 43 -0.32 6.83 -7.14
N ALA A 44 0.23 6.21 -6.09
CA ALA A 44 -0.59 5.70 -5.00
C ALA A 44 -1.34 6.81 -4.25
N HIS A 45 -0.69 7.96 -4.02
CA HIS A 45 -1.32 9.09 -3.35
C HIS A 45 -2.46 9.67 -4.19
N GLU A 46 -2.26 9.81 -5.51
CA GLU A 46 -3.31 10.26 -6.43
C GLU A 46 -4.49 9.29 -6.46
N ALA A 47 -4.24 7.97 -6.57
CA ALA A 47 -5.28 6.95 -6.52
C ALA A 47 -6.04 6.97 -5.18
N TRP A 48 -5.31 7.13 -4.07
CA TRP A 48 -5.88 7.24 -2.73
C TRP A 48 -6.76 8.49 -2.57
N GLN A 49 -6.36 9.64 -3.13
CA GLN A 49 -7.19 10.84 -3.17
C GLN A 49 -8.47 10.64 -3.98
N GLY A 50 -8.42 9.86 -5.06
CA GLY A 50 -9.62 9.45 -5.80
C GLY A 50 -10.57 8.60 -4.93
N LEU A 51 -10.01 7.61 -4.22
CA LEU A 51 -10.77 6.76 -3.31
C LEU A 51 -11.37 7.51 -2.11
N LEU A 52 -10.73 8.59 -1.63
CA LEU A 52 -11.34 9.45 -0.62
C LEU A 52 -12.66 10.07 -1.08
N GLN A 53 -12.86 10.24 -2.39
CA GLN A 53 -14.08 10.82 -2.94
C GLN A 53 -15.13 9.75 -3.27
N SER A 54 -14.69 8.58 -3.74
CA SER A 54 -15.61 7.52 -4.19
C SER A 54 -15.90 6.45 -3.14
N GLU A 55 -14.95 6.14 -2.26
CA GLU A 55 -14.95 4.97 -1.36
C GLU A 55 -14.46 5.33 0.06
N ALA A 56 -14.87 6.49 0.57
CA ALA A 56 -14.40 7.02 1.86
C ALA A 56 -14.66 6.06 3.04
N GLU A 57 -15.80 5.36 3.03
CA GLU A 57 -16.14 4.39 4.06
C GLU A 57 -15.17 3.21 4.08
N LEU A 58 -14.77 2.70 2.90
CA LEU A 58 -13.75 1.65 2.78
C LEU A 58 -12.40 2.11 3.33
N LEU A 59 -11.98 3.34 2.99
CA LEU A 59 -10.71 3.89 3.47
C LEU A 59 -10.66 4.09 4.99
N ALA A 60 -11.81 4.33 5.63
CA ALA A 60 -11.91 4.53 7.06
C ALA A 60 -11.70 3.24 7.88
N LEU A 61 -11.85 2.05 7.28
CA LEU A 61 -11.76 0.75 7.95
C LEU A 61 -10.32 0.40 8.36
N ASP A 62 -10.19 -0.57 9.28
CA ASP A 62 -8.92 -1.25 9.56
C ASP A 62 -8.47 -2.06 8.33
N GLU A 63 -7.16 -2.27 8.14
CA GLU A 63 -6.63 -2.98 6.96
C GLU A 63 -7.21 -4.40 6.80
N VAL A 64 -7.47 -5.10 7.91
CA VAL A 64 -8.12 -6.43 7.91
C VAL A 64 -9.54 -6.37 7.33
N GLU A 65 -10.30 -5.35 7.69
CA GLU A 65 -11.68 -5.19 7.24
C GLU A 65 -11.72 -4.65 5.80
N GLN A 66 -10.73 -3.84 5.38
CA GLN A 66 -10.53 -3.47 3.98
C GLN A 66 -10.31 -4.70 3.10
N LEU A 67 -9.40 -5.61 3.51
CA LEU A 67 -9.16 -6.87 2.82
C LEU A 67 -10.44 -7.70 2.73
N ARG A 68 -11.14 -7.88 3.85
CA ARG A 68 -12.38 -8.67 3.90
C ARG A 68 -13.43 -8.14 2.93
N GLN A 69 -13.63 -6.81 2.89
CA GLN A 69 -14.64 -6.21 2.00
C GLN A 69 -14.23 -6.27 0.53
N ILE A 70 -12.97 -5.95 0.21
CA ILE A 70 -12.47 -6.01 -1.17
C ILE A 70 -12.50 -7.45 -1.70
N GLN A 71 -12.20 -8.43 -0.85
CA GLN A 71 -12.17 -9.83 -1.21
C GLN A 71 -13.53 -10.55 -1.09
N ALA A 72 -14.58 -9.89 -0.60
CA ALA A 72 -15.88 -10.54 -0.32
C ALA A 72 -16.53 -11.20 -1.55
N GLY A 73 -16.18 -10.75 -2.76
CA GLY A 73 -16.65 -11.33 -4.02
C GLY A 73 -15.74 -12.42 -4.61
N TYR A 74 -14.61 -12.72 -3.98
CA TYR A 74 -13.61 -13.67 -4.48
C TYR A 74 -13.57 -14.93 -3.62
N VAL A 75 -13.29 -16.07 -4.27
CA VAL A 75 -12.94 -17.32 -3.58
C VAL A 75 -11.42 -17.44 -3.63
N ASN A 76 -10.76 -17.35 -2.49
CA ASN A 76 -9.32 -17.58 -2.40
C ASN A 76 -9.05 -19.09 -2.26
N PHE A 77 -8.10 -19.59 -3.04
CA PHE A 77 -7.68 -21.00 -2.98
C PHE A 77 -6.46 -21.21 -2.08
N TYR A 78 -5.84 -20.12 -1.63
CA TYR A 78 -4.81 -20.14 -0.60
C TYR A 78 -5.44 -20.08 0.78
N ALA A 79 -4.72 -20.62 1.77
CA ALA A 79 -5.09 -20.44 3.17
C ALA A 79 -5.01 -18.96 3.54
N ASP A 80 -5.86 -18.51 4.47
CA ASP A 80 -5.96 -17.10 4.88
C ASP A 80 -4.61 -16.50 5.33
N ASP A 81 -3.72 -17.34 5.89
CA ASP A 81 -2.38 -16.95 6.36
C ASP A 81 -1.33 -16.85 5.24
N ALA A 82 -1.66 -17.30 4.02
CA ALA A 82 -0.81 -17.22 2.84
C ALA A 82 -1.20 -16.07 1.89
N VAL A 83 -2.23 -15.30 2.22
CA VAL A 83 -2.68 -14.12 1.47
C VAL A 83 -1.93 -12.88 1.96
N ASN A 84 -1.49 -12.03 1.06
CA ASN A 84 -0.86 -10.77 1.45
C ASN A 84 -1.78 -9.93 2.37
N PRO A 85 -1.26 -9.42 3.50
CA PRO A 85 -2.03 -8.69 4.51
C PRO A 85 -2.28 -7.22 4.13
N TYR A 86 -2.29 -6.88 2.84
CA TYR A 86 -2.52 -5.52 2.36
C TYR A 86 -3.15 -5.50 0.97
N VAL A 87 -3.74 -4.35 0.64
CA VAL A 87 -4.19 -4.03 -0.71
C VAL A 87 -3.17 -3.09 -1.35
N ALA A 88 -2.64 -3.45 -2.52
CA ALA A 88 -1.72 -2.59 -3.26
C ALA A 88 -2.48 -1.49 -4.02
N LEU A 89 -2.00 -0.24 -3.95
CA LEU A 89 -2.55 0.88 -4.71
C LEU A 89 -1.74 1.21 -5.96
N ALA A 90 -0.41 1.17 -5.86
CA ALA A 90 0.47 1.37 -7.00
C ALA A 90 1.75 0.56 -6.83
N ALA A 91 2.40 0.25 -7.95
CA ALA A 91 3.70 -0.38 -7.94
C ALA A 91 4.56 0.08 -9.13
N ARG A 92 5.86 0.25 -8.88
CA ARG A 92 6.87 0.54 -9.93
C ARG A 92 8.17 -0.19 -9.63
N GLY A 93 8.58 -1.08 -10.53
CA GLY A 93 9.76 -1.91 -10.29
C GLY A 93 9.55 -2.75 -9.02
N PRO A 94 10.47 -2.72 -8.04
CA PRO A 94 10.32 -3.48 -6.81
C PRO A 94 9.45 -2.77 -5.76
N TRP A 95 8.96 -1.56 -6.02
CA TRP A 95 8.27 -0.76 -5.00
C TRP A 95 6.76 -0.98 -5.08
N ILE A 96 6.16 -1.42 -3.98
CA ILE A 96 4.71 -1.55 -3.79
C ILE A 96 4.30 -0.56 -2.71
N ILE A 97 3.24 0.20 -2.98
CA ILE A 97 2.61 1.10 -2.01
C ILE A 97 1.25 0.56 -1.66
N THR A 98 1.01 0.33 -0.36
CA THR A 98 -0.26 -0.21 0.11
C THR A 98 -1.32 0.87 0.28
N LEU A 99 -2.59 0.46 0.38
CA LEU A 99 -3.74 1.32 0.67
C LEU A 99 -3.56 2.15 1.94
N LYS A 100 -2.86 1.59 2.94
CA LYS A 100 -2.50 2.25 4.21
C LYS A 100 -1.16 3.00 4.17
N GLY A 101 -0.55 3.15 3.00
CA GLY A 101 0.69 3.93 2.83
C GLY A 101 1.95 3.23 3.37
N ALA A 102 1.93 1.91 3.52
CA ALA A 102 3.17 1.15 3.74
C ALA A 102 3.94 1.07 2.42
N VAL A 103 5.27 1.17 2.51
CA VAL A 103 6.18 0.95 1.37
C VAL A 103 6.79 -0.42 1.53
N VAL A 104 6.49 -1.32 0.59
CA VAL A 104 7.00 -2.70 0.56
C VAL A 104 7.95 -2.83 -0.63
N HIS A 105 9.10 -3.46 -0.40
CA HIS A 105 10.03 -3.81 -1.47
C HIS A 105 9.85 -5.28 -1.83
N ASP A 106 9.37 -5.55 -3.03
CA ASP A 106 9.21 -6.90 -3.56
C ASP A 106 10.59 -7.48 -3.93
N ASN A 107 10.98 -8.54 -3.22
CA ASN A 107 12.18 -9.32 -3.49
C ASN A 107 11.86 -10.69 -4.11
N GLY A 108 10.59 -10.95 -4.45
CA GLY A 108 10.13 -12.19 -5.08
C GLY A 108 10.45 -12.21 -6.57
N GLY A 109 11.52 -12.92 -6.96
CA GLY A 109 12.06 -12.92 -8.34
C GLY A 109 11.15 -13.47 -9.47
N TYR A 110 9.89 -13.81 -9.21
CA TYR A 110 8.97 -14.36 -10.22
C TYR A 110 7.64 -13.59 -10.36
N GLY A 111 7.45 -12.47 -9.64
CA GLY A 111 6.29 -11.59 -9.84
C GLY A 111 4.94 -12.15 -9.37
N MET A 112 4.94 -13.14 -8.47
CA MET A 112 3.71 -13.60 -7.80
C MET A 112 3.70 -13.08 -6.37
N LEU A 113 2.84 -12.10 -6.11
CA LEU A 113 2.46 -11.67 -4.78
C LEU A 113 1.16 -12.43 -4.45
N GLY A 114 1.25 -13.42 -3.57
CA GLY A 114 0.16 -14.30 -3.17
C GLY A 114 -1.02 -13.60 -2.48
#